data_AF-A0A022R5V1-F1
#
_entry.id   AF-A0A022R5V1-F1
#
_cell.length_a   1.000
_cell.length_b   1.000
_cell.length_c   1.000
_cell.angle_alpha   90.00
_cell.angle_beta   90.00
_cell.angle_gamma   90.00
#
_symmetry.space_group_name_H-M   'P 1'
#
loop_
_entity.id
_entity.type
_entity.pdbx_description
1 polymer ?
#
loop_
_entity_poly.entity_id
_entity_poly.type
_entity_poly.pdbx_seq_one_letter_code
_entity_poly.pdbx_strand_id
1 'polypeptide(L)'
;GVKKNLPTTCTDRLDPTSCFFPQNLIANIKTPLFLLNAAYDAWQVQASLAPPTADPHGNWHDCKLNNERCSATQIQFLQGFRNEMLNAVKGFGTSKQNGLFINSCFAHCQSERQDTWFADDSPIINNKPVAIAVGDWYFDRASVKAIDCAYPCDTTCHNLVFKRTIG
;
A
#
# COMPACT_ATOMS: atom_id res chain seq x y z
N GLY A 1 -1.67 -20.69 -20.06
CA GLY A 1 -1.55 -20.05 -18.74
C GLY A 1 -0.87 -18.70 -18.85
N VAL A 2 -0.86 -17.92 -17.77
CA VAL A 2 -0.30 -16.55 -17.68
C VAL A 2 1.23 -16.47 -17.79
N LYS A 3 1.95 -17.58 -17.56
CA LYS A 3 3.43 -17.68 -17.58
C LYS A 3 4.08 -16.97 -18.76
N LYS A 4 3.53 -17.09 -19.96
CA LYS A 4 4.10 -16.53 -21.20
C LYS A 4 4.16 -14.99 -21.24
N ASN A 5 3.39 -14.33 -20.37
CA ASN A 5 3.31 -12.86 -20.30
C ASN A 5 4.06 -12.30 -19.08
N LEU A 6 4.73 -13.15 -18.29
CA LEU A 6 5.41 -12.75 -17.07
C LEU A 6 6.93 -12.71 -17.28
N PRO A 7 7.66 -11.85 -16.54
CA PRO A 7 9.10 -11.74 -16.68
C PRO A 7 9.81 -13.06 -16.35
N THR A 8 10.66 -13.52 -17.28
CA THR A 8 11.45 -14.75 -17.12
C THR A 8 12.35 -14.71 -15.89
N THR A 9 12.85 -13.53 -15.55
CA THR A 9 13.63 -13.27 -14.32
C THR A 9 12.92 -13.71 -13.04
N CYS A 10 11.58 -13.77 -13.03
CA CYS A 10 10.79 -14.31 -11.94
C CYS A 10 10.35 -15.77 -12.21
N THR A 11 9.81 -16.08 -13.39
CA THR A 11 9.23 -17.41 -13.67
C THR A 11 10.24 -18.55 -13.79
N ASP A 12 11.53 -18.23 -13.93
CA ASP A 12 12.60 -19.23 -13.92
C ASP A 12 12.97 -19.68 -12.49
N ARG A 13 12.52 -18.93 -11.47
CA ARG A 13 12.83 -19.17 -10.05
C ARG A 13 11.61 -19.53 -9.21
N LEU A 14 10.43 -19.07 -9.62
CA LEU A 14 9.18 -19.19 -8.87
C LEU A 14 8.03 -19.70 -9.75
N ASP A 15 6.99 -20.22 -9.10
CA ASP A 15 5.72 -20.50 -9.78
C ASP A 15 5.19 -19.20 -10.46
N PRO A 16 4.68 -19.27 -11.70
CA PRO A 16 4.19 -18.08 -12.41
C PRO A 16 3.18 -17.23 -11.61
N THR A 17 2.35 -17.83 -10.76
CA THR A 17 1.38 -17.10 -9.92
C THR A 17 2.09 -16.22 -8.90
N SER A 18 3.25 -16.66 -8.39
CA SER A 18 4.06 -15.88 -7.44
C SER A 18 4.58 -14.59 -8.06
N CYS A 19 4.70 -14.52 -9.39
CA CYS A 19 5.18 -13.33 -10.10
C CYS A 19 4.14 -12.22 -10.26
N PHE A 20 2.88 -12.45 -9.85
CA PHE A 20 1.89 -11.37 -9.70
C PHE A 20 2.12 -10.54 -8.44
N PHE A 21 2.87 -11.08 -7.48
CA PHE A 21 3.14 -10.42 -6.22
C PHE A 21 4.36 -9.50 -6.36
N PRO A 22 4.21 -8.17 -6.15
CA PRO A 22 5.29 -7.21 -6.39
C PRO A 22 6.60 -7.54 -5.68
N GLN A 23 6.57 -8.11 -4.47
CA GLN A 23 7.77 -8.46 -3.72
C GLN A 23 8.73 -9.40 -4.45
N ASN A 24 8.20 -10.21 -5.39
CA ASN A 24 8.99 -11.17 -6.16
C ASN A 24 9.55 -10.58 -7.46
N LEU A 25 9.06 -9.40 -7.88
CA LEU A 25 9.32 -8.87 -9.21
C LEU A 25 9.98 -7.49 -9.22
N ILE A 26 9.53 -6.57 -8.36
CA ILE A 26 9.87 -5.14 -8.49
C ILE A 26 11.36 -4.83 -8.36
N ALA A 27 12.11 -5.66 -7.61
CA ALA A 27 13.55 -5.50 -7.48
C ALA A 27 14.32 -5.80 -8.78
N ASN A 28 13.71 -6.53 -9.72
CA ASN A 28 14.32 -6.92 -10.99
C ASN A 28 13.88 -6.03 -12.17
N ILE A 29 12.98 -5.06 -11.94
CA ILE A 29 12.51 -4.14 -12.98
C ILE A 29 13.62 -3.11 -13.26
N LYS A 30 14.01 -2.99 -14.53
CA LYS A 30 15.07 -2.05 -14.96
C LYS A 30 14.56 -0.62 -15.14
N THR A 31 13.31 -0.48 -15.55
CA THR A 31 12.67 0.83 -15.72
C THR A 31 12.49 1.49 -14.36
N PRO A 32 12.87 2.76 -14.18
CA PRO A 32 12.59 3.50 -12.95
C PRO A 32 11.10 3.41 -12.60
N LEU A 33 10.81 3.09 -11.34
CA LEU A 33 9.44 2.89 -10.85
C LEU A 33 9.21 3.72 -9.59
N PHE A 34 8.01 4.28 -9.47
CA PHE A 34 7.54 4.90 -8.23
C PHE A 34 6.48 4.00 -7.59
N LEU A 35 6.72 3.59 -6.35
CA LEU A 35 5.76 2.83 -5.58
C LEU A 35 4.92 3.78 -4.71
N LEU A 36 3.67 3.99 -5.10
CA LEU A 36 2.66 4.63 -4.27
C LEU A 36 1.76 3.56 -3.65
N ASN A 37 1.74 3.44 -2.33
CA ASN A 37 0.87 2.49 -1.64
C ASN A 37 0.46 2.98 -0.26
N ALA A 38 -0.72 2.59 0.21
CA ALA A 38 -1.07 2.72 1.62
C ALA A 38 -0.47 1.55 2.40
N ALA A 39 0.12 1.78 3.56
CA ALA A 39 0.64 0.69 4.42
C ALA A 39 -0.47 -0.24 4.91
N TYR A 40 -1.69 0.28 5.03
CA TYR A 40 -2.90 -0.44 5.39
C TYR A 40 -3.92 -0.34 4.27
N ASP A 41 -3.58 -0.82 3.06
CA ASP A 41 -4.48 -0.78 1.91
C ASP A 41 -5.83 -1.45 2.25
N ALA A 42 -6.89 -0.65 2.25
CA ALA A 42 -8.17 -1.06 2.81
C ALA A 42 -8.82 -2.18 1.99
N TRP A 43 -8.56 -2.22 0.67
CA TRP A 43 -9.00 -3.31 -0.18
C TRP A 43 -8.26 -4.60 0.15
N GLN A 44 -6.94 -4.55 0.35
CA GLN A 44 -6.16 -5.73 0.73
C GLN A 44 -6.62 -6.30 2.09
N VAL A 45 -6.97 -5.44 3.04
CA VAL A 45 -7.57 -5.87 4.31
C VAL A 45 -8.87 -6.65 4.07
N GLN A 46 -9.77 -6.15 3.22
CA GLN A 46 -11.06 -6.81 2.95
C GLN A 46 -10.95 -8.07 2.09
N ALA A 47 -10.13 -8.03 1.05
CA ALA A 47 -10.08 -9.05 0.00
C ALA A 47 -9.10 -10.18 0.30
N SER A 48 -8.03 -9.90 1.06
CA SER A 48 -6.96 -10.87 1.33
C SER A 48 -6.82 -11.22 2.80
N LEU A 49 -6.81 -10.24 3.71
CA LEU A 49 -6.53 -10.49 5.13
C LEU A 49 -7.78 -10.94 5.91
N ALA A 50 -8.94 -10.36 5.62
CA ALA A 50 -10.20 -10.65 6.30
C ALA A 50 -11.40 -10.88 5.36
N PRO A 51 -11.27 -11.66 4.25
CA PRO A 51 -12.44 -12.10 3.50
C PRO A 51 -13.33 -13.02 4.36
N PRO A 52 -14.62 -13.20 4.02
CA PRO A 52 -15.52 -14.09 4.78
C PRO A 52 -14.98 -15.53 4.96
N THR A 53 -14.18 -16.01 4.02
CA THR A 53 -13.53 -17.32 4.08
C THR A 53 -12.40 -17.41 5.10
N ALA A 54 -11.72 -16.29 5.40
CA ALA A 54 -10.65 -16.21 6.40
C ALA A 54 -11.14 -15.67 7.75
N ASP A 55 -12.29 -14.99 7.79
CA ASP A 55 -12.94 -14.48 8.99
C ASP A 55 -14.38 -15.04 9.13
N PRO A 56 -14.55 -16.37 9.28
CA PRO A 56 -15.87 -17.00 9.34
C PRO A 56 -16.68 -16.61 10.58
N HIS A 57 -16.03 -16.09 11.63
CA HIS A 57 -16.66 -15.64 12.86
C HIS A 57 -16.94 -14.13 12.88
N GLY A 58 -16.53 -13.39 11.84
CA GLY A 58 -16.79 -11.96 11.74
C GLY A 58 -16.00 -11.08 12.72
N ASN A 59 -14.87 -11.57 13.24
CA ASN A 59 -14.04 -10.84 14.19
C ASN A 59 -13.48 -9.54 13.59
N TRP A 60 -13.24 -9.52 12.28
CA TRP A 60 -12.73 -8.37 11.54
C TRP A 60 -13.83 -7.54 10.87
N HIS A 61 -15.11 -7.92 11.01
CA HIS A 61 -16.22 -7.30 10.30
C HIS A 61 -16.27 -5.78 10.47
N ASP A 62 -16.28 -5.28 11.71
CA ASP A 62 -16.32 -3.84 11.94
C ASP A 62 -14.99 -3.15 11.61
N CYS A 63 -13.86 -3.79 11.93
CA CYS A 63 -12.50 -3.24 11.69
C CYS A 63 -12.20 -3.02 10.20
N LYS A 64 -12.56 -3.97 9.31
CA LYS A 64 -12.32 -3.83 7.87
C LYS A 64 -13.25 -2.83 7.18
N LEU A 65 -14.36 -2.46 7.82
CA LEU A 65 -15.29 -1.44 7.34
C LEU A 65 -14.92 -0.04 7.85
N ASN A 66 -14.37 0.06 9.06
CA ASN A 66 -13.88 1.29 9.64
C ASN A 66 -12.70 0.99 10.57
N ASN A 67 -11.52 1.54 10.26
CA ASN A 67 -10.30 1.33 11.03
C ASN A 67 -10.39 1.80 12.49
N GLU A 68 -11.23 2.78 12.80
CA GLU A 68 -11.46 3.25 14.17
C GLU A 68 -12.16 2.20 15.04
N ARG A 69 -12.79 1.19 14.42
CA ARG A 69 -13.43 0.07 15.13
C ARG A 69 -12.51 -1.12 15.31
N CYS A 70 -11.25 -1.02 14.89
CA CYS A 70 -10.26 -2.06 15.15
C CYS A 70 -9.88 -2.08 16.63
N SER A 71 -9.86 -3.28 17.22
CA SER A 71 -9.26 -3.50 18.53
C SER A 71 -7.74 -3.29 18.49
N ALA A 72 -7.13 -3.10 19.66
CA ALA A 72 -5.67 -2.98 19.78
C ALA A 72 -4.92 -4.18 19.17
N THR A 73 -5.45 -5.40 19.34
CA THR A 73 -4.86 -6.61 18.76
C THR A 73 -4.98 -6.64 17.23
N GLN A 74 -6.09 -6.16 16.66
CA GLN A 74 -6.23 -6.05 15.21
C GLN A 74 -5.27 -5.01 14.63
N ILE A 75 -5.14 -3.86 15.29
CA ILE A 75 -4.13 -2.86 14.91
C ILE A 75 -2.73 -3.46 15.00
N GLN A 76 -2.39 -4.18 16.07
CA GLN A 76 -1.09 -4.83 16.20
C GLN A 76 -0.81 -5.82 15.05
N PHE A 77 -1.80 -6.60 14.64
CA PHE A 77 -1.68 -7.47 13.47
C PHE A 77 -1.41 -6.67 12.18
N LEU A 78 -2.18 -5.60 11.95
CA LEU A 78 -1.99 -4.72 10.79
C LEU A 78 -0.63 -4.02 10.80
N GLN A 79 -0.08 -3.68 11.98
CA GLN A 79 1.28 -3.18 12.12
C GLN A 79 2.33 -4.22 11.73
N GLY A 80 2.11 -5.49 12.10
CA GLY A 80 2.92 -6.61 11.64
C GLY A 80 2.92 -6.70 10.10
N PHE A 81 1.73 -6.66 9.50
CA PHE A 81 1.54 -6.67 8.06
C PHE A 81 2.26 -5.50 7.35
N ARG A 82 2.13 -4.27 7.87
CA ARG A 82 2.90 -3.11 7.40
C ARG A 82 4.41 -3.39 7.41
N ASN A 83 4.93 -3.94 8.49
CA ASN A 83 6.37 -4.20 8.61
C ASN A 83 6.85 -5.26 7.62
N GLU A 84 6.04 -6.28 7.33
CA GLU A 84 6.34 -7.25 6.26
C GLU A 84 6.40 -6.59 4.89
N MET A 85 5.43 -5.72 4.57
CA MET A 85 5.41 -4.94 3.32
C MET A 85 6.65 -4.04 3.20
N LEU A 86 7.00 -3.30 4.26
CA LEU A 86 8.19 -2.45 4.28
C LEU A 86 9.49 -3.23 4.10
N ASN A 87 9.60 -4.41 4.73
CA ASN A 87 10.75 -5.29 4.56
C ASN A 87 10.85 -5.80 3.11
N ALA A 88 9.73 -6.18 2.51
CA ALA A 88 9.67 -6.67 1.14
C ALA A 88 10.11 -5.61 0.11
N VAL A 89 9.80 -4.34 0.35
CA VAL A 89 10.18 -3.22 -0.56
C VAL A 89 11.53 -2.59 -0.23
N LYS A 90 12.22 -3.02 0.83
CA LYS A 90 13.51 -2.46 1.27
C LYS A 90 14.55 -2.49 0.16
N GLY A 91 14.68 -3.63 -0.54
CA GLY A 91 15.60 -3.78 -1.66
C GLY A 91 15.28 -2.83 -2.81
N PHE A 92 14.01 -2.72 -3.18
CA PHE A 92 13.52 -1.75 -4.19
C PHE A 92 13.85 -0.30 -3.81
N GLY A 93 13.74 0.03 -2.53
CA GLY A 93 14.02 1.35 -1.98
C GLY A 93 15.49 1.79 -2.12
N THR A 94 16.44 0.85 -2.24
CA THR A 94 17.88 1.17 -2.36
C THR A 94 18.28 1.84 -3.68
N SER A 95 17.51 1.64 -4.75
CA SER A 95 17.79 2.29 -6.04
C SER A 95 17.53 3.79 -5.96
N LYS A 96 18.52 4.60 -6.38
CA LYS A 96 18.38 6.07 -6.44
C LYS A 96 17.36 6.54 -7.48
N GLN A 97 17.12 5.74 -8.53
CA GLN A 97 16.20 6.05 -9.61
C GLN A 97 14.74 5.74 -9.26
N ASN A 98 14.50 4.80 -8.36
CA ASN A 98 13.16 4.48 -7.92
C ASN A 98 12.65 5.51 -6.93
N GLY A 99 11.33 5.69 -6.87
CA GLY A 99 10.66 6.48 -5.84
C GLY A 99 9.75 5.60 -4.99
N LEU A 100 9.47 6.03 -3.77
CA LEU A 100 8.43 5.40 -2.94
C LEU A 100 7.73 6.44 -2.06
N PHE A 101 6.42 6.25 -1.92
CA PHE A 101 5.56 6.99 -1.00
C PHE A 101 4.59 5.99 -0.36
N ILE A 102 4.84 5.69 0.92
CA ILE A 102 4.08 4.72 1.71
C ILE A 102 3.54 5.44 2.94
N ASN A 103 2.26 5.81 2.92
CA ASN A 103 1.61 6.48 4.05
C ASN A 103 0.96 5.48 5.02
N SER A 104 0.58 5.96 6.20
CA SER A 104 -0.05 5.17 7.25
C SER A 104 -1.60 5.20 7.20
N CYS A 105 -2.16 5.59 6.05
CA CYS A 105 -3.60 5.70 5.86
C CYS A 105 -4.27 4.35 5.59
N PHE A 106 -5.53 4.22 5.99
CA PHE A 106 -6.44 3.17 5.55
C PHE A 106 -7.12 3.61 4.25
N ALA A 107 -6.37 3.64 3.16
CA ALA A 107 -6.83 4.16 1.86
C ALA A 107 -6.73 3.09 0.77
N HIS A 108 -7.27 3.40 -0.42
CA HIS A 108 -7.17 2.57 -1.62
C HIS A 108 -7.26 3.47 -2.87
N CYS A 109 -6.65 3.05 -3.99
CA CYS A 109 -6.61 3.81 -5.26
C CYS A 109 -6.22 5.29 -5.12
N GLN A 110 -5.16 5.60 -4.36
CA GLN A 110 -4.84 6.95 -3.91
C GLN A 110 -4.64 7.99 -5.03
N SER A 111 -4.14 7.56 -6.19
CA SER A 111 -3.96 8.44 -7.36
C SER A 111 -5.23 8.69 -8.17
N GLU A 112 -6.28 7.91 -7.95
CA GLU A 112 -7.55 8.03 -8.69
C GLU A 112 -8.53 8.95 -7.98
N ARG A 113 -8.32 9.24 -6.69
CA ARG A 113 -9.19 10.12 -5.91
C ARG A 113 -8.51 11.43 -5.58
N GLN A 114 -9.17 12.53 -5.92
CA GLN A 114 -8.61 13.86 -5.73
C GLN A 114 -8.32 14.18 -4.27
N ASP A 115 -9.18 13.73 -3.35
CA ASP A 115 -9.05 13.94 -1.91
C ASP A 115 -7.79 13.28 -1.33
N THR A 116 -7.28 12.21 -1.93
CA THR A 116 -6.01 11.58 -1.53
C THR A 116 -4.83 11.96 -2.41
N TRP A 117 -5.08 12.43 -3.64
CA TRP A 117 -4.04 12.73 -4.61
C TRP A 117 -3.51 14.16 -4.49
N PHE A 118 -4.40 15.16 -4.60
CA PHE A 118 -4.00 16.57 -4.79
C PHE A 118 -5.05 17.60 -4.29
N ALA A 119 -5.86 17.24 -3.29
CA ALA A 119 -6.67 18.22 -2.55
C ALA A 119 -5.80 19.01 -1.56
N ASP A 120 -6.28 20.18 -1.13
CA ASP A 120 -5.58 21.06 -0.17
C ASP A 120 -5.28 20.37 1.17
N ASP A 121 -6.13 19.42 1.56
CA ASP A 121 -6.05 18.60 2.77
C ASP A 121 -5.64 17.14 2.48
N SER A 122 -5.09 16.86 1.29
CA SER A 122 -4.65 15.50 0.95
C SER A 122 -3.54 14.98 1.89
N PRO A 123 -3.41 13.65 2.08
CA PRO A 123 -2.44 13.08 3.00
C PRO A 123 -1.00 13.49 2.68
N ILE A 124 -0.25 13.83 3.73
CA ILE A 124 1.12 14.34 3.63
C ILE A 124 2.11 13.48 4.43
N ILE A 125 3.29 13.26 3.86
CA ILE A 125 4.45 12.75 4.62
C ILE A 125 5.53 13.83 4.57
N ASN A 126 6.04 14.24 5.73
CA ASN A 126 7.07 15.29 5.84
C ASN A 126 6.71 16.57 5.06
N ASN A 127 5.48 17.07 5.25
CA ASN A 127 4.90 18.23 4.55
C ASN A 127 4.85 18.10 3.01
N LYS A 128 4.82 16.88 2.47
CA LYS A 128 4.71 16.65 1.03
C LYS A 128 3.45 15.83 0.69
N PRO A 129 2.50 16.42 -0.06
CA PRO A 129 1.35 15.69 -0.62
C PRO A 129 1.76 14.64 -1.66
N VAL A 130 0.90 13.65 -1.87
CA VAL A 130 1.13 12.53 -2.80
C VAL A 130 1.48 13.01 -4.21
N ALA A 131 0.65 13.85 -4.83
CA ALA A 131 0.88 14.31 -6.21
C ALA A 131 2.17 15.11 -6.37
N ILE A 132 2.54 15.91 -5.35
CA ILE A 132 3.80 16.67 -5.35
C ILE A 132 4.99 15.72 -5.25
N ALA A 133 4.91 14.71 -4.38
CA ALA A 133 5.95 13.69 -4.25
C ALA A 133 6.16 12.90 -5.55
N VAL A 134 5.09 12.46 -6.21
CA VAL A 134 5.18 11.77 -7.49
C VAL A 134 5.73 12.71 -8.57
N GLY A 135 5.23 13.94 -8.66
CA GLY A 135 5.68 14.91 -9.64
C GLY A 135 7.17 15.27 -9.47
N ASP A 136 7.63 15.47 -8.24
CA ASP A 136 9.04 15.77 -7.97
C ASP A 136 9.97 14.64 -8.37
N TRP A 137 9.55 13.39 -8.17
CA TRP A 137 10.29 12.24 -8.67
C TRP A 137 10.24 12.15 -10.19
N TYR A 138 9.06 12.29 -10.81
CA TYR A 138 8.86 12.09 -12.24
C TYR A 138 9.64 13.11 -13.08
N PHE A 139 9.71 14.36 -12.63
CA PHE A 139 10.43 15.45 -13.31
C PHE A 139 11.87 15.62 -12.80
N ASP A 140 12.44 14.62 -12.11
CA ASP A 140 13.80 14.64 -11.58
C ASP A 140 14.13 15.85 -10.67
N ARG A 141 13.11 16.43 -10.01
CA ARG A 141 13.29 17.55 -9.07
C ARG A 141 13.80 17.08 -7.71
N ALA A 142 13.45 15.87 -7.29
CA ALA A 142 13.94 15.29 -6.04
C ALA A 142 13.94 13.75 -6.05
N SER A 143 14.86 13.15 -5.30
CA SER A 143 14.73 11.73 -4.92
C SER A 143 13.71 11.61 -3.79
N VAL A 144 12.70 10.76 -3.96
CA VAL A 144 11.57 10.63 -3.03
C VAL A 144 11.54 9.24 -2.44
N LYS A 145 11.80 9.15 -1.14
CA LYS A 145 11.72 7.93 -0.33
C LYS A 145 10.93 8.20 0.94
N ALA A 146 9.62 8.40 0.81
CA ALA A 146 8.74 8.75 1.91
C ALA A 146 8.08 7.48 2.47
N ILE A 147 8.43 7.13 3.71
CA ILE A 147 7.74 6.10 4.48
C ILE A 147 7.26 6.78 5.75
N ASP A 148 5.97 6.71 5.97
CA ASP A 148 5.31 7.31 7.11
C ASP A 148 5.49 6.47 8.39
N CYS A 149 5.13 7.03 9.53
CA CYS A 149 5.12 6.33 10.81
C CYS A 149 4.02 5.25 10.86
N ALA A 150 3.91 4.56 12.00
CA ALA A 150 2.87 3.56 12.22
C ALA A 150 1.57 4.25 12.69
N TYR A 151 0.41 3.81 12.20
CA TYR A 151 -0.90 4.30 12.69
C TYR A 151 -0.94 4.28 14.24
N PRO A 152 -1.49 5.30 14.91
CA PRO A 152 -2.36 6.37 14.40
C PRO A 152 -1.67 7.74 14.20
N CYS A 153 -0.39 7.77 13.84
CA CYS A 153 0.37 9.02 13.88
C CYS A 153 -0.03 10.07 12.82
N ASP A 154 -0.45 9.65 11.62
CA ASP A 154 -0.80 10.58 10.53
C ASP A 154 -2.25 11.03 10.66
N THR A 155 -2.40 12.30 11.02
CA THR A 155 -3.71 12.96 11.21
C THR A 155 -4.26 13.55 9.92
N THR A 156 -3.52 13.48 8.81
CA THR A 156 -3.91 13.98 7.49
C THR A 156 -4.58 12.91 6.61
N CYS A 157 -4.68 11.69 7.12
CA CYS A 157 -5.26 10.58 6.39
C CYS A 157 -6.77 10.70 6.17
N HIS A 158 -7.18 10.59 4.90
CA HIS A 158 -8.56 10.35 4.51
C HIS A 158 -8.87 8.85 4.48
N ASN A 159 -9.10 8.28 5.67
CA ASN A 159 -9.38 6.85 5.83
C ASN A 159 -10.72 6.45 5.21
N LEU A 160 -10.74 5.28 4.56
CA LEU A 160 -11.95 4.71 3.97
C LEU A 160 -12.87 4.16 5.05
N VAL A 161 -14.11 4.65 5.05
CA VAL A 161 -15.21 4.09 5.82
C VAL A 161 -16.24 3.49 4.87
N PHE A 162 -16.36 2.17 4.90
CA PHE A 162 -17.28 1.43 4.03
C PHE A 162 -18.66 1.37 4.67
N LYS A 163 -19.70 1.67 3.88
CA LYS A 163 -21.08 1.49 4.33
C LYS A 163 -21.38 -0.01 4.42
N ARG A 164 -22.15 -0.41 5.44
CA ARG A 164 -22.72 -1.75 5.50
C ARG A 164 -23.64 -1.93 4.29
N THR A 165 -23.25 -2.77 3.34
CA THR A 165 -24.21 -3.31 2.38
C THR A 165 -25.10 -4.27 3.16
N ILE A 166 -26.37 -3.90 3.33
CA ILE A 166 -27.40 -4.84 3.78
C ILE A 166 -27.58 -5.81 2.61
N GLY A 167 -27.00 -7.00 2.72
CA GLY A 167 -27.26 -8.13 1.84
C GLY A 167 -28.61 -8.76 2.16
#